data_AF-A0A1M5JDF8-F1
#
_entry.id   AF-A0A1M5JDF8-F1
#
_cell.length_a   1.000
_cell.length_b   1.000
_cell.length_c   1.000
_cell.angle_alpha   90.00
_cell.angle_beta   90.00
_cell.angle_gamma   90.00
#
_symmetry.space_group_name_H-M   'P 1'
#
loop_
_entity.id
_entity.type
_entity.pdbx_description
1 polymer ?
#
loop_
_entity_poly.entity_id
_entity_poly.type
_entity_poly.pdbx_seq_one_letter_code
_entity_poly.pdbx_strand_id
1 'polypeptide(L)'
;MTKSDKEIADYLGKNGQIFCEELHDRSHHFFRTLPHSYFAIACAISLSWTGHAKYDDDFIFYASAYIDAAIAKDPKIAKLYSLRFGEEGLDTALTNFRIYLNRVKNLMPDFNVCSIQDINVLQQRLLNKLTVFRDNGEVIGIGSWLFLGAFKIILEDQKRFWQNDGIDAIVMPTGLEVDRGIVRLKNEGYSFMKDFDLHWLEENKGTLSDNYATCIMVHSHIVKIAKISGTTALQINSALYKYGRKEL
;
A
#
# COMPACT_ATOMS: atom_id res chain seq x y z
N MET A 1 30.60 -1.97 -11.07
CA MET A 1 30.38 -3.43 -11.20
C MET A 1 28.94 -3.67 -10.79
N THR A 2 28.09 -4.11 -11.71
CA THR A 2 26.67 -4.41 -11.42
C THR A 2 26.61 -5.65 -10.52
N LYS A 3 25.74 -5.64 -9.50
CA LYS A 3 25.53 -6.82 -8.64
C LYS A 3 25.06 -8.01 -9.49
N SER A 4 25.31 -9.23 -9.05
CA SER A 4 24.59 -10.41 -9.58
C SER A 4 23.12 -10.39 -9.15
N ASP A 5 22.28 -11.19 -9.82
CA ASP A 5 20.84 -11.29 -9.49
C ASP A 5 20.59 -11.64 -8.02
N LYS A 6 21.36 -12.58 -7.47
CA LYS A 6 21.25 -12.99 -6.07
C LYS A 6 21.68 -11.86 -5.14
N GLU A 7 22.78 -11.17 -5.44
CA GLU A 7 23.28 -10.07 -4.61
C GLU A 7 22.33 -8.87 -4.58
N ILE A 8 21.68 -8.50 -5.70
CA ILE A 8 20.70 -7.42 -5.69
C ILE A 8 19.42 -7.85 -4.97
N ALA A 9 18.96 -9.09 -5.16
CA ALA A 9 17.77 -9.59 -4.48
C ALA A 9 18.00 -9.63 -2.96
N ASP A 10 19.13 -10.15 -2.50
CA ASP A 10 19.49 -10.18 -1.07
C ASP A 10 19.64 -8.77 -0.49
N TYR A 11 20.21 -7.84 -1.27
CA TYR A 11 20.30 -6.43 -0.89
C TYR A 11 18.92 -5.80 -0.71
N LEU A 12 17.99 -6.03 -1.64
CA LEU A 12 16.61 -5.56 -1.54
C LEU A 12 15.89 -6.23 -0.36
N GLY A 13 16.02 -7.54 -0.17
CA GLY A 13 15.39 -8.26 0.94
C GLY A 13 15.82 -7.72 2.30
N LYS A 14 17.13 -7.57 2.53
CA LYS A 14 17.67 -7.01 3.77
C LYS A 14 17.19 -5.59 4.05
N ASN A 15 17.27 -4.70 3.06
CA ASN A 15 16.81 -3.31 3.24
C ASN A 15 15.28 -3.22 3.37
N GLY A 16 14.56 -4.13 2.72
CA GLY A 16 13.12 -4.28 2.84
C GLY A 16 12.70 -4.64 4.25
N GLN A 17 13.37 -5.61 4.87
CA GLN A 17 13.14 -5.96 6.27
C GLN A 17 13.37 -4.77 7.20
N ILE A 18 14.53 -4.09 7.07
CA ILE A 18 14.86 -2.91 7.89
C ILE A 18 13.76 -1.85 7.75
N PHE A 19 13.31 -1.58 6.52
CA PHE A 19 12.28 -0.56 6.31
C PHE A 19 10.90 -0.98 6.82
N CYS A 20 10.53 -2.26 6.72
CA CYS A 20 9.31 -2.76 7.36
C CYS A 20 9.37 -2.63 8.88
N GLU A 21 10.53 -2.87 9.51
CA GLU A 21 10.74 -2.65 10.94
C GLU A 21 10.58 -1.17 11.31
N GLU A 22 11.23 -0.27 10.57
CA GLU A 22 11.08 1.19 10.75
C GLU A 22 9.61 1.64 10.64
N LEU A 23 8.88 1.16 9.63
CA LEU A 23 7.47 1.53 9.42
C LEU A 23 6.56 0.96 10.51
N HIS A 24 6.81 -0.29 10.93
CA HIS A 24 6.09 -0.88 12.05
C HIS A 24 6.31 -0.07 13.32
N ASP A 25 7.56 0.17 13.72
CA ASP A 25 7.87 0.84 14.98
C ASP A 25 7.28 2.27 15.01
N ARG A 26 7.27 2.94 13.85
CA ARG A 26 6.68 4.28 13.69
C ARG A 26 5.16 4.28 13.83
N SER A 27 4.46 3.32 13.25
CA SER A 27 2.99 3.34 13.14
C SER A 27 2.24 2.45 14.13
N HIS A 28 2.90 1.44 14.72
CA HIS A 28 2.26 0.42 15.53
C HIS A 28 1.53 0.99 16.76
N HIS A 29 2.08 2.07 17.33
CA HIS A 29 1.48 2.71 18.49
C HIS A 29 0.05 3.21 18.20
N PHE A 30 -0.25 3.70 16.99
CA PHE A 30 -1.60 4.16 16.63
C PHE A 30 -2.63 3.03 16.70
N PHE A 31 -2.28 1.82 16.25
CA PHE A 31 -3.16 0.65 16.32
C PHE A 31 -3.46 0.20 17.75
N ARG A 32 -2.63 0.62 18.72
CA ARG A 32 -2.79 0.28 20.15
C ARG A 32 -3.46 1.37 20.98
N THR A 33 -3.33 2.64 20.56
CA THR A 33 -3.76 3.79 21.38
C THR A 33 -5.03 4.45 20.85
N LEU A 34 -5.31 4.36 19.55
CA LEU A 34 -6.48 5.00 18.97
C LEU A 34 -7.74 4.14 19.15
N PRO A 35 -8.89 4.72 19.54
CA PRO A 35 -10.15 4.00 19.68
C PRO A 35 -10.88 3.79 18.34
N HIS A 36 -10.21 4.00 17.21
CA HIS A 36 -10.80 3.96 15.87
C HIS A 36 -10.65 2.56 15.26
N SER A 37 -11.49 2.25 14.27
CA SER A 37 -11.36 0.96 13.59
C SER A 37 -9.97 0.79 12.96
N TYR A 38 -9.45 -0.43 13.07
CA TYR A 38 -8.13 -0.79 12.57
C TYR A 38 -7.94 -0.40 11.09
N PHE A 39 -8.96 -0.61 10.27
CA PHE A 39 -8.93 -0.27 8.85
C PHE A 39 -8.88 1.25 8.62
N ALA A 40 -9.57 2.07 9.44
CA ALA A 40 -9.49 3.53 9.35
C ALA A 40 -8.08 4.04 9.65
N ILE A 41 -7.41 3.47 10.65
CA ILE A 41 -6.01 3.79 10.99
C ILE A 41 -5.08 3.42 9.83
N ALA A 42 -5.26 2.22 9.26
CA ALA A 42 -4.49 1.78 8.10
C ALA A 42 -4.68 2.70 6.88
N CYS A 43 -5.92 3.10 6.58
CA CYS A 43 -6.22 4.07 5.53
C CYS A 43 -5.53 5.42 5.79
N ALA A 44 -5.60 5.95 7.02
CA ALA A 44 -4.98 7.22 7.39
C ALA A 44 -3.45 7.19 7.16
N ILE A 45 -2.77 6.17 7.67
CA ILE A 45 -1.31 6.02 7.46
C ILE A 45 -0.97 5.82 5.98
N SER A 46 -1.82 5.09 5.24
CA SER A 46 -1.60 4.87 3.81
C SER A 46 -1.62 6.18 3.01
N LEU A 47 -2.39 7.20 3.43
CA LEU A 47 -2.39 8.51 2.77
C LEU A 47 -1.01 9.20 2.87
N SER A 48 -0.30 9.01 3.98
CA SER A 48 1.06 9.52 4.14
C SER A 48 2.06 8.71 3.31
N TRP A 49 1.96 7.39 3.31
CA TRP A 49 2.85 6.52 2.51
C TRP A 49 2.70 6.75 1.00
N THR A 50 1.46 6.92 0.54
CA THR A 50 1.14 7.24 -0.86
C THR A 50 1.38 8.71 -1.20
N GLY A 51 1.95 9.53 -0.31
CA GLY A 51 2.28 10.93 -0.62
C GLY A 51 1.07 11.85 -0.86
N HIS A 52 -0.14 11.46 -0.43
CA HIS A 52 -1.29 12.37 -0.37
C HIS A 52 -1.16 13.36 0.78
N ALA A 53 -0.60 12.91 1.90
CA ALA A 53 -0.41 13.71 3.09
C ALA A 53 1.02 13.63 3.62
N LYS A 54 1.43 14.63 4.41
CA LYS A 54 2.60 14.51 5.28
C LYS A 54 2.37 13.39 6.29
N TYR A 55 3.43 12.70 6.68
CA TYR A 55 3.36 11.85 7.85
C TYR A 55 3.53 12.73 9.09
N ASP A 56 2.45 12.88 9.83
CA ASP A 56 2.35 13.69 11.04
C ASP A 56 1.29 13.08 11.95
N ASP A 57 1.55 13.06 13.25
CA ASP A 57 0.69 12.35 14.19
C ASP A 57 -0.71 12.99 14.25
N ASP A 58 -0.80 14.32 14.31
CA ASP A 58 -2.07 15.06 14.34
C ASP A 58 -2.91 14.77 13.09
N PHE A 59 -2.26 14.63 11.94
CA PHE A 59 -2.93 14.18 10.72
C PHE A 59 -3.48 12.76 10.86
N ILE A 60 -2.71 11.81 11.39
CA ILE A 60 -3.15 10.42 11.56
C ILE A 60 -4.31 10.34 12.57
N PHE A 61 -4.22 11.07 13.69
CA PHE A 61 -5.31 11.20 14.67
C PHE A 61 -6.60 11.71 14.00
N TYR A 62 -6.52 12.83 13.28
CA TYR A 62 -7.70 13.37 12.61
C TYR A 62 -8.21 12.43 11.51
N ALA A 63 -7.35 11.95 10.63
CA ALA A 63 -7.74 11.20 9.43
C ALA A 63 -8.41 9.88 9.82
N SER A 64 -7.85 9.17 10.79
CA SER A 64 -8.46 7.93 11.30
C SER A 64 -9.82 8.20 11.93
N ALA A 65 -9.96 9.21 12.80
CA ALA A 65 -11.24 9.60 13.39
C ALA A 65 -12.29 10.03 12.35
N TYR A 66 -11.89 10.80 11.34
CA TYR A 66 -12.77 11.28 10.28
C TYR A 66 -13.24 10.13 9.37
N ILE A 67 -12.31 9.26 8.94
CA ILE A 67 -12.62 8.09 8.11
C ILE A 67 -13.57 7.14 8.86
N ASP A 68 -13.37 6.97 10.16
CA ASP A 68 -14.22 6.15 11.04
C ASP A 68 -15.57 6.82 11.40
N ALA A 69 -15.84 8.00 10.85
CA ALA A 69 -17.02 8.82 11.11
C ALA A 69 -17.22 9.23 12.59
N ALA A 70 -16.16 9.19 13.41
CA ALA A 70 -16.18 9.63 14.80
C ALA A 70 -16.24 11.16 14.96
N ILE A 71 -15.76 11.90 13.94
CA ILE A 71 -15.76 13.37 13.93
C ILE A 71 -16.34 13.93 12.63
N ALA A 72 -16.73 15.20 12.68
CA ALA A 72 -17.08 15.98 11.51
C ALA A 72 -15.83 16.35 10.69
N LYS A 73 -16.04 16.76 9.44
CA LYS A 73 -14.97 17.25 8.56
C LYS A 73 -14.41 18.57 9.11
N ASP A 74 -13.10 18.67 9.23
CA ASP A 74 -12.37 19.94 9.37
C ASP A 74 -11.86 20.39 8.00
N PRO A 75 -12.32 21.55 7.47
CA PRO A 75 -11.91 22.04 6.17
C PRO A 75 -10.43 22.45 6.08
N LYS A 76 -9.72 22.61 7.21
CA LYS A 76 -8.31 23.05 7.21
C LYS A 76 -7.32 21.91 7.02
N ILE A 77 -7.71 20.67 7.34
CA ILE A 77 -6.77 19.55 7.38
C ILE A 77 -6.14 19.29 6.01
N ALA A 78 -6.96 19.24 4.95
CA ALA A 78 -6.44 18.98 3.61
C ALA A 78 -5.42 20.06 3.16
N LYS A 79 -5.68 21.32 3.51
CA LYS A 79 -4.77 22.44 3.23
C LYS A 79 -3.44 22.35 3.99
N LEU A 80 -3.47 21.93 5.25
CA LEU A 80 -2.28 21.87 6.10
C LEU A 80 -1.34 20.70 5.73
N TYR A 81 -1.94 19.56 5.41
CA TYR A 81 -1.21 18.29 5.31
C TYR A 81 -0.99 17.78 3.89
N SER A 82 -1.68 18.33 2.88
CA SER A 82 -1.54 17.84 1.50
C SER A 82 -0.10 17.92 0.97
N LEU A 83 0.22 16.96 0.10
CA LEU A 83 1.48 16.87 -0.64
C LEU A 83 1.21 16.81 -2.15
N ARG A 84 1.72 15.80 -2.85
CA ARG A 84 1.86 15.79 -4.32
C ARG A 84 0.53 15.83 -5.09
N PHE A 85 -0.57 15.48 -4.42
CA PHE A 85 -1.93 15.49 -4.99
C PHE A 85 -2.75 16.72 -4.60
N GLY A 86 -2.17 17.65 -3.85
CA GLY A 86 -2.83 18.89 -3.43
C GLY A 86 -3.98 18.68 -2.45
N GLU A 87 -4.58 19.81 -2.07
CA GLU A 87 -5.69 19.88 -1.11
C GLU A 87 -6.90 19.07 -1.59
N GLU A 88 -7.31 19.27 -2.85
CA GLU A 88 -8.46 18.57 -3.44
C GLU A 88 -8.27 17.05 -3.48
N GLY A 89 -7.07 16.58 -3.86
CA GLY A 89 -6.77 15.14 -3.92
C GLY A 89 -6.82 14.49 -2.54
N LEU A 90 -6.25 15.14 -1.52
CA LEU A 90 -6.31 14.66 -0.14
C LEU A 90 -7.73 14.69 0.42
N ASP A 91 -8.48 15.77 0.21
CA ASP A 91 -9.86 15.93 0.66
C ASP A 91 -10.78 14.86 0.05
N THR A 92 -10.61 14.65 -1.26
CA THR A 92 -11.31 13.62 -2.02
C THR A 92 -10.97 12.25 -1.46
N ALA A 93 -9.69 11.91 -1.25
CA ALA A 93 -9.29 10.62 -0.72
C ALA A 93 -9.86 10.35 0.70
N LEU A 94 -9.79 11.33 1.61
CA LEU A 94 -10.36 11.23 2.96
C LEU A 94 -11.87 10.98 2.92
N THR A 95 -12.59 11.77 2.11
CA THR A 95 -14.06 11.66 1.99
C THR A 95 -14.46 10.31 1.39
N ASN A 96 -13.76 9.87 0.34
CA ASN A 96 -14.01 8.59 -0.29
C ASN A 96 -13.69 7.40 0.63
N PHE A 97 -12.60 7.44 1.42
CA PHE A 97 -12.34 6.41 2.42
C PHE A 97 -13.42 6.36 3.50
N ARG A 98 -13.91 7.51 3.98
CA ARG A 98 -15.03 7.57 4.93
C ARG A 98 -16.29 6.92 4.35
N ILE A 99 -16.66 7.28 3.12
CA ILE A 99 -17.82 6.68 2.43
C ILE A 99 -17.61 5.17 2.32
N TYR A 100 -16.45 4.77 1.79
CA TYR A 100 -16.12 3.38 1.54
C TYR A 100 -16.17 2.53 2.82
N LEU A 101 -15.47 2.94 3.88
CA LEU A 101 -15.45 2.24 5.16
C LEU A 101 -16.87 2.10 5.74
N ASN A 102 -17.69 3.16 5.71
CA ASN A 102 -19.07 3.07 6.20
C ASN A 102 -19.90 2.01 5.47
N ARG A 103 -19.59 1.71 4.20
CA ARG A 103 -20.27 0.68 3.41
C ARG A 103 -19.73 -0.74 3.65
N VAL A 104 -18.47 -0.88 4.06
CA VAL A 104 -17.80 -2.20 4.20
C VAL A 104 -17.42 -2.56 5.63
N LYS A 105 -17.70 -1.72 6.63
CA LYS A 105 -17.29 -1.92 8.02
C LYS A 105 -17.75 -3.26 8.62
N ASN A 106 -18.90 -3.76 8.19
CA ASN A 106 -19.44 -5.06 8.64
C ASN A 106 -18.66 -6.27 8.08
N LEU A 107 -17.76 -6.06 7.13
CA LEU A 107 -16.89 -7.09 6.56
C LEU A 107 -15.51 -7.13 7.24
N MET A 108 -15.18 -6.16 8.10
CA MET A 108 -13.86 -6.08 8.72
C MET A 108 -13.69 -7.20 9.75
N PRO A 109 -12.66 -8.04 9.62
CA PRO A 109 -12.32 -9.01 10.65
C PRO A 109 -11.65 -8.32 11.84
N ASP A 110 -11.51 -9.04 12.94
CA ASP A 110 -10.55 -8.65 13.98
C ASP A 110 -9.12 -8.94 13.48
N PHE A 111 -8.42 -7.87 13.10
CA PHE A 111 -7.08 -7.94 12.54
C PHE A 111 -6.02 -8.47 13.52
N ASN A 112 -6.30 -8.48 14.83
CA ASN A 112 -5.38 -9.03 15.83
C ASN A 112 -5.36 -10.56 15.83
N VAL A 113 -6.43 -11.21 15.36
CA VAL A 113 -6.59 -12.67 15.42
C VAL A 113 -6.80 -13.32 14.05
N CYS A 114 -7.19 -12.56 13.02
CA CYS A 114 -7.43 -13.12 11.68
C CYS A 114 -6.20 -13.81 11.08
N SER A 115 -6.40 -14.73 10.15
CA SER A 115 -5.33 -15.39 9.41
C SER A 115 -4.90 -14.56 8.18
N ILE A 116 -3.75 -14.90 7.60
CA ILE A 116 -3.32 -14.29 6.33
C ILE A 116 -4.32 -14.57 5.20
N GLN A 117 -4.96 -15.74 5.23
CA GLN A 117 -5.96 -16.14 4.24
C GLN A 117 -7.22 -15.28 4.37
N ASP A 118 -7.60 -14.90 5.60
CA ASP A 118 -8.70 -13.95 5.82
C ASP A 118 -8.37 -12.58 5.22
N ILE A 119 -7.13 -12.10 5.33
CA ILE A 119 -6.69 -10.84 4.71
C ILE A 119 -6.74 -10.94 3.18
N ASN A 120 -6.28 -12.06 2.60
CA ASN A 120 -6.34 -12.28 1.16
C ASN A 120 -7.78 -12.28 0.64
N VAL A 121 -8.68 -13.03 1.30
CA VAL A 121 -10.12 -13.04 0.97
C VAL A 121 -10.75 -11.66 1.16
N LEU A 122 -10.36 -10.94 2.20
CA LEU A 122 -10.83 -9.58 2.45
C LEU A 122 -10.40 -8.64 1.32
N GLN A 123 -9.13 -8.67 0.88
CA GLN A 123 -8.65 -7.83 -0.23
C GLN A 123 -9.49 -8.01 -1.49
N GLN A 124 -9.80 -9.25 -1.87
CA GLN A 124 -10.64 -9.52 -3.04
C GLN A 124 -12.09 -9.06 -2.85
N ARG A 125 -12.68 -9.32 -1.69
CA ARG A 125 -14.06 -8.89 -1.38
C ARG A 125 -14.19 -7.36 -1.39
N LEU A 126 -13.22 -6.68 -0.80
CA LEU A 126 -13.16 -5.22 -0.74
C LEU A 126 -12.93 -4.63 -2.13
N LEU A 127 -12.04 -5.19 -2.94
CA LEU A 127 -11.83 -4.73 -4.32
C LEU A 127 -13.14 -4.77 -5.12
N ASN A 128 -13.88 -5.89 -5.05
CA ASN A 128 -15.16 -6.03 -5.74
C ASN A 128 -16.19 -4.99 -5.30
N LYS A 129 -16.25 -4.69 -3.99
CA LYS A 129 -17.14 -3.63 -3.47
C LYS A 129 -16.71 -2.26 -3.97
N LEU A 130 -15.41 -1.97 -3.94
CA LEU A 130 -14.88 -0.72 -4.42
C LEU A 130 -15.19 -0.52 -5.91
N THR A 131 -15.00 -1.53 -6.75
CA THR A 131 -15.35 -1.47 -8.18
C THR A 131 -16.82 -1.10 -8.38
N VAL A 132 -17.74 -1.78 -7.70
CA VAL A 132 -19.18 -1.45 -7.77
C VAL A 132 -19.47 -0.02 -7.34
N PHE A 133 -18.87 0.46 -6.26
CA PHE A 133 -19.07 1.84 -5.81
C PHE A 133 -18.46 2.88 -6.75
N ARG A 134 -17.38 2.54 -7.45
CA ARG A 134 -16.79 3.39 -8.50
C ARG A 134 -17.69 3.46 -9.73
N ASP A 135 -18.18 2.32 -10.20
CA ASP A 135 -19.06 2.25 -11.37
C ASP A 135 -20.37 3.02 -11.14
N ASN A 136 -20.84 3.05 -9.89
CA ASN A 136 -22.01 3.84 -9.48
C ASN A 136 -21.69 5.32 -9.18
N GLY A 137 -20.43 5.75 -9.24
CA GLY A 137 -20.01 7.12 -8.92
C GLY A 137 -20.08 7.50 -7.43
N GLU A 138 -20.28 6.53 -6.52
CA GLU A 138 -20.31 6.77 -5.07
C GLU A 138 -18.91 7.02 -4.50
N VAL A 139 -17.91 6.37 -5.09
CA VAL A 139 -16.51 6.49 -4.72
C VAL A 139 -15.70 6.80 -5.97
N ILE A 140 -14.99 7.91 -6.04
CA ILE A 140 -14.18 8.29 -7.23
C ILE A 140 -12.70 8.44 -6.92
N GLY A 141 -12.37 8.67 -5.65
CA GLY A 141 -11.02 9.03 -5.20
C GLY A 141 -10.09 7.88 -4.83
N ILE A 142 -10.56 6.63 -4.82
CA ILE A 142 -9.74 5.48 -4.41
C ILE A 142 -9.26 4.72 -5.65
N GLY A 143 -8.03 5.00 -6.06
CA GLY A 143 -7.28 4.19 -7.04
C GLY A 143 -6.68 2.93 -6.42
N SER A 144 -6.11 2.05 -7.27
CA SER A 144 -5.47 0.80 -6.83
C SER A 144 -4.37 1.03 -5.80
N TRP A 145 -3.57 2.09 -5.97
CA TRP A 145 -2.51 2.45 -5.03
C TRP A 145 -3.04 2.76 -3.62
N LEU A 146 -4.07 3.61 -3.50
CA LEU A 146 -4.69 3.93 -2.21
C LEU A 146 -5.36 2.69 -1.58
N PHE A 147 -6.06 1.93 -2.41
CA PHE A 147 -6.73 0.70 -1.98
C PHE A 147 -5.73 -0.31 -1.38
N LEU A 148 -4.69 -0.65 -2.13
CA LEU A 148 -3.65 -1.60 -1.73
C LEU A 148 -2.75 -1.05 -0.62
N GLY A 149 -2.60 0.28 -0.53
CA GLY A 149 -1.84 0.95 0.51
C GLY A 149 -2.32 0.60 1.91
N ALA A 150 -3.63 0.55 2.15
CA ALA A 150 -4.18 0.15 3.46
C ALA A 150 -3.79 -1.29 3.83
N PHE A 151 -3.82 -2.23 2.87
CA PHE A 151 -3.39 -3.62 3.10
C PHE A 151 -1.90 -3.73 3.39
N LYS A 152 -1.06 -2.95 2.70
CA LYS A 152 0.36 -2.86 3.01
C LYS A 152 0.57 -2.43 4.46
N ILE A 153 -0.09 -1.35 4.92
CA ILE A 153 0.05 -0.89 6.32
C ILE A 153 -0.41 -1.97 7.31
N ILE A 154 -1.51 -2.67 7.04
CA ILE A 154 -2.00 -3.78 7.89
C ILE A 154 -0.93 -4.87 8.02
N LEU A 155 -0.30 -5.26 6.91
CA LEU A 155 0.74 -6.28 6.91
C LEU A 155 2.04 -5.82 7.58
N GLU A 156 2.39 -4.53 7.47
CA GLU A 156 3.54 -3.94 8.18
C GLU A 156 3.32 -3.90 9.69
N ASP A 157 2.10 -3.58 10.14
CA ASP A 157 1.80 -3.67 11.57
C ASP A 157 1.86 -5.11 12.09
N GLN A 158 1.30 -6.06 11.33
CA GLN A 158 1.14 -7.44 11.77
C GLN A 158 2.39 -8.30 11.51
N LYS A 159 3.45 -8.07 12.29
CA LYS A 159 4.74 -8.82 12.25
C LYS A 159 4.57 -10.35 12.21
N ARG A 160 3.49 -10.89 12.79
CA ARG A 160 3.16 -12.33 12.75
C ARG A 160 2.99 -12.90 11.34
N PHE A 161 2.77 -12.07 10.33
CA PHE A 161 2.62 -12.49 8.94
C PHE A 161 3.93 -12.44 8.12
N TRP A 162 4.99 -11.80 8.62
CA TRP A 162 6.19 -11.53 7.82
C TRP A 162 7.02 -12.75 7.42
N GLN A 163 6.73 -13.91 8.02
CA GLN A 163 7.34 -15.19 7.67
C GLN A 163 6.29 -16.22 7.24
N ASN A 164 5.08 -15.77 6.92
CA ASN A 164 3.98 -16.65 6.54
C ASN A 164 3.97 -16.87 5.03
N ASP A 165 3.98 -18.13 4.59
CA ASP A 165 3.98 -18.52 3.17
C ASP A 165 2.82 -17.90 2.35
N GLY A 166 1.69 -17.58 2.99
CA GLY A 166 0.52 -17.01 2.33
C GLY A 166 0.60 -15.49 2.09
N ILE A 167 1.59 -14.78 2.64
CA ILE A 167 1.67 -13.31 2.53
C ILE A 167 1.86 -12.85 1.09
N ASP A 168 2.59 -13.64 0.29
CA ASP A 168 2.88 -13.35 -1.12
C ASP A 168 1.64 -13.46 -2.02
N ALA A 169 0.52 -13.99 -1.52
CA ALA A 169 -0.76 -14.00 -2.23
C ALA A 169 -1.48 -12.64 -2.16
N ILE A 170 -1.12 -11.79 -1.20
CA ILE A 170 -1.73 -10.46 -1.03
C ILE A 170 -1.01 -9.49 -1.95
N VAL A 171 -1.75 -8.86 -2.87
CA VAL A 171 -1.18 -7.94 -3.86
C VAL A 171 -0.67 -6.69 -3.17
N MET A 172 0.58 -6.32 -3.46
CA MET A 172 1.21 -5.12 -2.92
C MET A 172 0.94 -3.89 -3.82
N PRO A 173 0.86 -2.67 -3.24
CA PRO A 173 0.66 -1.46 -4.02
C PRO A 173 1.85 -1.18 -4.97
N THR A 174 1.53 -0.81 -6.22
CA THR A 174 2.50 -0.30 -7.19
C THR A 174 2.36 1.20 -7.32
N GLY A 175 3.16 1.90 -6.53
CA GLY A 175 3.26 3.35 -6.61
C GLY A 175 4.36 3.80 -7.56
N LEU A 176 4.35 5.08 -7.93
CA LEU A 176 5.39 5.75 -8.70
C LEU A 176 6.81 5.38 -8.23
N GLU A 177 7.05 5.33 -6.92
CA GLU A 177 8.36 4.98 -6.36
C GLU A 177 8.70 3.50 -6.58
N VAL A 178 7.74 2.59 -6.45
CA VAL A 178 7.95 1.15 -6.72
C VAL A 178 8.16 0.91 -8.21
N ASP A 179 7.37 1.57 -9.07
CA ASP A 179 7.48 1.50 -10.53
C ASP A 179 8.85 1.98 -10.99
N ARG A 180 9.35 3.09 -10.43
CA ARG A 180 10.72 3.56 -10.68
C ARG A 180 11.77 2.52 -10.27
N GLY A 181 11.55 1.82 -9.16
CA GLY A 181 12.41 0.71 -8.73
C GLY A 181 12.44 -0.42 -9.76
N ILE A 182 11.27 -0.81 -10.27
CA ILE A 182 11.12 -1.84 -11.31
C ILE A 182 11.81 -1.43 -12.62
N VAL A 183 11.57 -0.21 -13.10
CA VAL A 183 12.23 0.36 -14.29
C VAL A 183 13.75 0.34 -14.13
N ARG A 184 14.24 0.74 -12.95
CA ARG A 184 15.68 0.73 -12.65
C ARG A 184 16.26 -0.68 -12.70
N LEU A 185 15.61 -1.66 -12.07
CA LEU A 185 16.06 -3.07 -12.14
C LEU A 185 16.08 -3.60 -13.58
N LYS A 186 15.08 -3.26 -14.40
CA LYS A 186 15.02 -3.64 -15.81
C LYS A 186 16.18 -3.02 -16.60
N ASN A 187 16.45 -1.73 -16.41
CA ASN A 187 17.51 -0.99 -17.09
C ASN A 187 18.92 -1.45 -16.67
N GLU A 188 19.08 -1.92 -15.44
CA GLU A 188 20.34 -2.51 -14.96
C GLU A 188 20.58 -3.94 -15.49
N GLY A 189 19.59 -4.55 -16.14
CA GLY A 189 19.75 -5.78 -16.90
C GLY A 189 19.66 -7.07 -16.09
N TYR A 190 19.05 -7.06 -14.90
CA TYR A 190 18.89 -8.27 -14.08
C TYR A 190 18.00 -9.32 -14.76
N SER A 191 18.38 -10.59 -14.68
CA SER A 191 17.74 -11.64 -15.50
C SER A 191 16.29 -11.91 -15.08
N PHE A 192 15.97 -11.76 -13.80
CA PHE A 192 14.61 -11.92 -13.29
C PHE A 192 13.62 -10.85 -13.78
N MET A 193 14.13 -9.78 -14.41
CA MET A 193 13.32 -8.74 -15.07
C MET A 193 13.17 -8.95 -16.57
N LYS A 194 13.80 -9.97 -17.16
CA LYS A 194 13.86 -10.16 -18.62
C LYS A 194 12.48 -10.18 -19.28
N ASP A 195 11.51 -10.81 -18.64
CA ASP A 195 10.16 -10.98 -19.19
C ASP A 195 9.18 -9.88 -18.73
N PHE A 196 9.64 -8.90 -17.94
CA PHE A 196 8.81 -7.75 -17.58
C PHE A 196 8.74 -6.77 -18.75
N ASP A 197 7.53 -6.50 -19.21
CA ASP A 197 7.26 -5.48 -20.22
C ASP A 197 6.98 -4.13 -19.54
N LEU A 198 7.77 -3.11 -19.87
CA LEU A 198 7.65 -1.79 -19.27
C LEU A 198 6.36 -1.07 -19.67
N HIS A 199 5.71 -1.46 -20.77
CA HIS A 199 4.42 -0.87 -21.19
C HIS A 199 3.33 -1.03 -20.13
N TRP A 200 3.40 -2.05 -19.26
CA TRP A 200 2.50 -2.19 -18.11
C TRP A 200 2.53 -0.98 -17.16
N LEU A 201 3.62 -0.22 -17.15
CA LEU A 201 3.81 0.97 -16.30
C LEU A 201 3.49 2.28 -17.02
N GLU A 202 3.36 2.26 -18.35
CA GLU A 202 3.20 3.47 -19.17
C GLU A 202 1.75 3.96 -19.24
N GLU A 203 0.78 3.16 -18.78
CA GLU A 203 -0.66 3.44 -18.85
C GLU A 203 -1.34 3.47 -17.48
N ASN A 204 -1.36 4.65 -16.82
CA ASN A 204 -2.14 4.87 -15.59
C ASN A 204 -3.40 5.74 -15.82
N LYS A 205 -4.01 5.62 -17.00
CA LYS A 205 -5.32 6.25 -17.33
C LYS A 205 -6.47 5.25 -17.43
N GLY A 206 -6.25 3.99 -17.03
CA GLY A 206 -7.24 2.93 -17.08
C GLY A 206 -8.27 2.98 -15.96
N THR A 207 -9.20 2.03 -15.99
CA THR A 207 -10.17 1.78 -14.92
C THR A 207 -9.49 1.31 -13.63
N LEU A 208 -10.24 1.18 -12.52
CA LEU A 208 -9.70 0.54 -11.31
C LEU A 208 -9.16 -0.86 -11.60
N SER A 209 -9.85 -1.61 -12.46
CA SER A 209 -9.50 -2.98 -12.84
C SER A 209 -8.17 -3.01 -13.58
N ASP A 210 -7.97 -2.11 -14.55
CA ASP A 210 -6.73 -2.05 -15.34
C ASP A 210 -5.53 -1.71 -14.44
N ASN A 211 -5.70 -0.69 -13.59
CA ASN A 211 -4.63 -0.29 -12.68
C ASN A 211 -4.35 -1.37 -11.61
N TYR A 212 -5.35 -2.17 -11.21
CA TYR A 212 -5.15 -3.30 -10.32
C TYR A 212 -4.46 -4.47 -11.04
N ALA A 213 -4.76 -4.71 -12.32
CA ALA A 213 -4.06 -5.71 -13.13
C ALA A 213 -2.57 -5.37 -13.27
N THR A 214 -2.22 -4.09 -13.48
CA THR A 214 -0.83 -3.63 -13.39
C THR A 214 -0.21 -3.96 -12.04
N CYS A 215 -0.94 -3.75 -10.93
CA CYS A 215 -0.45 -4.14 -9.61
C CYS A 215 -0.14 -5.64 -9.51
N ILE A 216 -1.01 -6.50 -10.05
CA ILE A 216 -0.78 -7.96 -10.09
C ILE A 216 0.48 -8.30 -10.88
N MET A 217 0.67 -7.68 -12.06
CA MET A 217 1.80 -7.96 -12.93
C MET A 217 3.14 -7.59 -12.30
N VAL A 218 3.22 -6.42 -11.66
CA VAL A 218 4.40 -6.01 -10.91
C VAL A 218 4.58 -6.89 -9.67
N HIS A 219 3.50 -7.17 -8.92
CA HIS A 219 3.53 -8.02 -7.73
C HIS A 219 4.11 -9.41 -8.05
N SER A 220 3.77 -9.98 -9.20
CA SER A 220 4.34 -11.26 -9.64
C SER A 220 5.87 -11.22 -9.76
N HIS A 221 6.45 -10.08 -10.15
CA HIS A 221 7.90 -9.88 -10.23
C HIS A 221 8.51 -9.59 -8.86
N ILE A 222 7.80 -8.86 -8.01
CA ILE A 222 8.17 -8.68 -6.59
C ILE A 222 8.29 -10.06 -5.91
N VAL A 223 7.34 -10.98 -6.14
CA VAL A 223 7.39 -12.36 -5.62
C VAL A 223 8.58 -13.15 -6.20
N LYS A 224 8.94 -12.96 -7.48
CA LYS A 224 10.15 -13.60 -8.04
C LYS A 224 11.42 -13.15 -7.30
N ILE A 225 11.57 -11.85 -7.05
CA ILE A 225 12.71 -11.29 -6.30
C ILE A 225 12.69 -11.79 -4.85
N ALA A 226 11.51 -11.87 -4.24
CA ALA A 226 11.33 -12.36 -2.88
C ALA A 226 11.80 -13.82 -2.74
N LYS A 227 11.44 -14.68 -3.69
CA LYS A 227 11.91 -16.07 -3.75
C LYS A 227 13.43 -16.19 -3.91
N ILE A 228 14.05 -15.35 -4.75
CA ILE A 228 15.51 -15.35 -4.92
C ILE A 228 16.21 -14.98 -3.60
N SER A 229 15.67 -13.99 -2.88
CA SER A 229 16.24 -13.48 -1.64
C SER A 229 15.89 -14.28 -0.39
N GLY A 230 14.89 -15.17 -0.45
CA GLY A 230 14.38 -15.90 0.71
C GLY A 230 13.60 -15.00 1.68
N THR A 231 12.89 -14.01 1.13
CA THR A 231 12.13 -13.00 1.89
C THR A 231 10.69 -12.94 1.34
N THR A 232 9.88 -11.97 1.78
CA THR A 232 8.48 -11.80 1.34
C THR A 232 8.30 -10.66 0.33
N ALA A 233 7.21 -10.71 -0.42
CA ALA A 233 6.82 -9.64 -1.34
C ALA A 233 6.60 -8.29 -0.63
N LEU A 234 6.15 -8.31 0.63
CA LEU A 234 6.04 -7.10 1.45
C LEU A 234 7.39 -6.39 1.59
N GLN A 235 8.42 -7.13 1.97
CA GLN A 235 9.76 -6.58 2.19
C GLN A 235 10.38 -6.09 0.87
N ILE A 236 10.24 -6.86 -0.21
CA ILE A 236 10.70 -6.42 -1.53
C ILE A 236 9.95 -5.15 -1.99
N ASN A 237 8.63 -5.06 -1.81
CA ASN A 237 7.86 -3.87 -2.16
C ASN A 237 8.36 -2.63 -1.40
N SER A 238 8.58 -2.77 -0.09
CA SER A 238 9.13 -1.71 0.75
C SER A 238 10.55 -1.32 0.33
N ALA A 239 11.41 -2.27 -0.03
CA ALA A 239 12.74 -1.97 -0.56
C ALA A 239 12.68 -1.24 -1.90
N LEU A 240 11.82 -1.67 -2.83
CA LEU A 240 11.66 -1.04 -4.14
C LEU A 240 11.21 0.42 -4.04
N TYR A 241 10.39 0.75 -3.04
CA TYR A 241 10.01 2.12 -2.75
C TYR A 241 11.24 3.01 -2.47
N LYS A 242 12.16 2.60 -1.58
CA LYS A 242 13.41 3.35 -1.32
C LYS A 242 14.37 3.29 -2.51
N TYR A 243 14.45 2.13 -3.18
CA TYR A 243 15.31 1.91 -4.34
C TYR A 243 14.99 2.84 -5.52
N GLY A 244 13.70 3.02 -5.82
CA GLY A 244 13.22 3.92 -6.87
C GLY A 244 13.38 5.41 -6.52
N ARG A 245 13.48 5.73 -5.23
CA ARG A 245 13.83 7.07 -4.72
C ARG A 245 15.34 7.35 -4.70
N LYS A 246 16.18 6.34 -5.00
CA LYS A 246 17.65 6.39 -4.88
C LYS A 246 18.12 6.63 -3.43
N GLU A 247 17.38 6.08 -2.48
CA GLU A 247 17.68 6.11 -1.05
C GLU A 247 18.35 4.80 -0.56
N LEU A 248 18.68 3.91 -1.51
CA LEU A 248 19.44 2.67 -1.35
C LEU A 248 20.55 2.58 -2.38
#